data_AF-A0A6J4HPJ3-F1
#
_entry.id   AF-A0A6J4HPJ3-F1
#
_cell.length_a   1.000
_cell.length_b   1.000
_cell.length_c   1.000
_cell.angle_alpha   90.00
_cell.angle_beta   90.00
_cell.angle_gamma   90.00
#
_symmetry.space_group_name_H-M   'P 1'
#
loop_
_entity.id
_entity.type
_entity.pdbx_description
1 polymer ?
#
loop_
_entity_poly.entity_id
_entity_poly.type
_entity_poly.pdbx_seq_one_letter_code
_entity_poly.pdbx_strand_id
1 'polypeptide(L)'
;WRGRWPGPEPARRWTGGASGGPLRGEAAALPGRRLPAGMTLRPDVLAAILAMALATFLCRAGGYAVLRVTRPPRFVQNMLGHLPGAIFVAFLAPALAGGGWTAWAAAGATLAAQIAFRRIALSILSGVLALWLLRAVAG
;
A
#
# COMPACT_ATOMS: atom_id res chain seq x y z
N TRP A 1 5.78 37.60 -19.67
CA TRP A 1 6.07 36.55 -18.66
C TRP A 1 5.54 36.90 -17.26
N ARG A 2 4.26 37.30 -17.13
CA ARG A 2 3.52 37.29 -15.84
C ARG A 2 2.38 36.30 -15.98
N GLY A 3 2.69 35.03 -15.79
CA GLY A 3 1.71 33.94 -15.76
C GLY A 3 1.02 33.95 -14.40
N ARG A 4 -0.24 34.38 -14.38
CA ARG A 4 -1.14 34.29 -13.23
C ARG A 4 -1.39 32.80 -12.97
N TRP A 5 -0.70 32.24 -11.98
CA TRP A 5 -1.00 30.91 -11.49
C TRP A 5 -2.46 30.88 -11.00
N PRO A 6 -3.31 29.96 -11.48
CA PRO A 6 -4.61 29.73 -10.85
C PRO A 6 -4.33 29.34 -9.39
N GLY A 7 -4.97 30.07 -8.46
CA GLY A 7 -4.82 29.83 -7.03
C GLY A 7 -5.21 28.39 -6.65
N PRO A 8 -4.78 27.90 -5.48
CA PRO A 8 -5.18 26.57 -5.02
C PRO A 8 -6.71 26.50 -5.03
N GLU A 9 -7.29 25.58 -5.80
CA GLU A 9 -8.72 25.29 -5.69
C GLU A 9 -9.00 25.01 -4.21
N PRO A 10 -10.02 25.63 -3.59
CA PRO A 10 -10.43 25.23 -2.27
C PRO A 10 -10.79 23.75 -2.38
N ALA A 11 -10.00 22.91 -1.71
CA ALA A 11 -10.21 21.47 -1.65
C ALA A 11 -11.70 21.24 -1.47
N ARG A 12 -12.36 20.62 -2.47
CA ARG A 12 -13.77 20.29 -2.38
C ARG A 12 -13.94 19.46 -1.12
N ARG A 13 -14.42 20.12 -0.08
CA ARG A 13 -14.81 19.50 1.17
C ARG A 13 -15.82 18.45 0.75
N TRP A 14 -15.43 17.19 0.82
CA TRP A 14 -16.36 16.06 0.75
C TRP A 14 -17.35 16.27 1.89
N THR A 15 -18.43 17.00 1.62
CA THR A 15 -19.60 17.06 2.48
C THR A 15 -20.35 15.75 2.25
N GLY A 16 -19.77 14.67 2.77
CA GLY A 16 -20.58 13.52 3.15
C GLY A 16 -21.66 14.05 4.07
N GLY A 17 -22.92 13.85 3.69
CA GLY A 17 -24.07 14.30 4.44
C GLY A 17 -24.05 13.73 5.85
N ALA A 18 -23.47 14.49 6.78
CA ALA A 18 -23.69 14.37 8.20
C ALA A 18 -25.00 15.10 8.55
N SER A 19 -26.12 14.56 8.09
CA SER A 19 -27.41 14.80 8.73
C SER A 19 -27.53 13.79 9.87
N GLY A 20 -27.34 14.28 11.10
CA GLY A 20 -27.44 13.47 12.32
C GLY A 20 -28.86 12.95 12.51
N GLY A 21 -29.06 11.66 12.28
CA GLY A 21 -30.17 10.89 12.84
C GLY A 21 -29.76 10.31 14.20
N PRO A 22 -30.69 10.16 15.16
CA PRO A 22 -30.37 9.66 16.49
C PRO A 22 -29.89 8.21 16.41
N LEU A 23 -28.67 7.96 16.88
CA LEU A 23 -28.05 6.62 16.98
C LEU A 23 -28.66 5.82 18.15
N ARG A 24 -29.96 5.54 18.08
CA ARG A 24 -30.67 4.60 18.96
C ARG A 24 -31.46 3.62 18.10
N GLY A 25 -30.98 2.37 18.01
CA GLY A 25 -31.88 1.23 17.85
C GLY A 25 -31.91 0.45 16.52
N GLU A 26 -30.98 0.63 15.59
CA GLU A 26 -30.90 -0.23 14.39
C GLU A 26 -29.65 -1.11 14.39
N ALA A 27 -29.62 -2.06 15.33
CA ALA A 27 -29.17 -3.41 15.00
C ALA A 27 -30.22 -4.07 14.07
N ALA A 28 -30.56 -3.38 12.97
CA ALA A 28 -31.42 -3.90 11.93
C ALA A 28 -30.62 -5.02 11.25
N ALA A 29 -30.98 -6.24 11.59
CA ALA A 29 -30.53 -7.47 10.97
C ALA A 29 -30.29 -7.23 9.48
N LEU A 30 -29.02 -7.20 9.07
CA LEU A 30 -28.65 -7.03 7.66
C LEU A 30 -29.27 -8.21 6.90
N PRO A 31 -30.31 -7.99 6.08
CA PRO A 31 -30.92 -9.07 5.34
C PRO A 31 -29.85 -9.69 4.46
N GLY A 32 -29.73 -11.02 4.55
CA GLY A 32 -28.61 -11.80 4.04
C GLY A 32 -27.98 -11.23 2.78
N ARG A 33 -26.70 -10.84 2.90
CA ARG A 33 -25.84 -10.46 1.78
C ARG A 33 -25.81 -11.64 0.82
N ARG A 34 -26.74 -11.69 -0.14
CA ARG A 34 -26.78 -12.71 -1.19
C ARG A 34 -25.49 -12.53 -1.97
N LEU A 35 -24.49 -13.38 -1.69
CA LEU A 35 -23.30 -13.47 -2.50
C LEU A 35 -23.79 -13.82 -3.92
N PRO A 36 -23.55 -12.98 -4.93
CA PRO A 36 -23.95 -13.30 -6.29
C PRO A 36 -23.26 -14.61 -6.69
N ALA A 37 -24.05 -15.69 -6.74
CA ALA A 37 -23.61 -16.98 -7.23
C ALA A 37 -23.53 -16.89 -8.75
N GLY A 38 -22.34 -16.53 -9.24
CA GLY A 38 -22.04 -16.40 -10.66
C GLY A 38 -20.82 -15.51 -10.87
N MET A 39 -19.63 -16.08 -10.70
CA MET A 39 -18.37 -15.40 -11.00
C MET A 39 -18.21 -15.29 -12.53
N THR A 40 -18.91 -14.33 -13.12
CA THR A 40 -18.86 -14.05 -14.56
C THR A 40 -17.55 -13.37 -14.90
N LEU A 41 -16.66 -14.11 -15.55
CA LEU A 41 -15.40 -13.59 -16.09
C LEU A 41 -15.70 -12.66 -17.26
N ARG A 42 -15.58 -11.35 -17.04
CA ARG A 42 -15.70 -10.35 -18.10
C ARG A 42 -14.41 -10.37 -18.94
N PRO A 43 -14.47 -10.72 -20.24
CA PRO A 43 -13.28 -10.85 -21.07
C PRO A 43 -12.50 -9.54 -21.17
N ASP A 44 -13.18 -8.39 -21.18
CA ASP A 44 -12.54 -7.06 -21.21
C ASP A 44 -11.74 -6.76 -19.94
N VAL A 45 -12.27 -7.16 -18.77
CA VAL A 45 -11.59 -6.99 -17.48
C VAL A 45 -10.40 -7.92 -17.39
N LEU A 46 -10.55 -9.17 -17.84
CA LEU A 46 -9.45 -10.12 -17.89
C LEU A 46 -8.34 -9.63 -18.83
N ALA A 47 -8.69 -9.13 -20.01
CA ALA A 47 -7.76 -8.54 -20.97
C ALA A 47 -7.05 -7.32 -20.37
N ALA A 48 -7.77 -6.44 -19.66
CA ALA A 48 -7.17 -5.29 -18.99
C ALA A 48 -6.20 -5.70 -17.88
N ILE A 49 -6.55 -6.69 -17.05
CA ILE A 49 -5.66 -7.21 -16.00
C ILE A 49 -4.41 -7.84 -16.61
N LEU A 50 -4.57 -8.67 -17.65
CA LEU A 50 -3.45 -9.29 -18.35
C LEU A 50 -2.55 -8.25 -19.02
N ALA A 51 -3.14 -7.23 -19.66
CA ALA A 51 -2.39 -6.14 -20.25
C ALA A 51 -1.58 -5.37 -19.20
N MET A 52 -2.19 -5.05 -18.05
CA MET A 52 -1.48 -4.37 -16.96
C MET A 52 -0.40 -5.24 -16.32
N ALA A 53 -0.69 -6.52 -16.12
CA ALA A 53 0.28 -7.48 -15.60
C ALA A 53 1.48 -7.61 -16.55
N LEU A 54 1.23 -7.71 -17.86
CA LEU A 54 2.27 -7.77 -18.88
C LEU A 54 3.10 -6.49 -18.93
N ALA A 55 2.46 -5.31 -18.92
CA ALA A 55 3.15 -4.02 -18.89
C ALA A 55 4.07 -3.91 -17.66
N THR A 56 3.57 -4.33 -16.49
CA THR A 56 4.34 -4.33 -15.24
C THR A 56 5.53 -5.30 -15.32
N PHE A 57 5.31 -6.50 -15.85
CA PHE A 57 6.35 -7.50 -16.02
C PHE A 57 7.44 -7.03 -16.98
N LEU A 58 7.05 -6.49 -18.14
CA LEU A 58 7.97 -5.94 -19.13
C LEU A 58 8.79 -4.79 -18.57
N CYS A 59 8.20 -3.91 -17.76
CA CYS A 59 8.94 -2.82 -17.13
C CYS A 59 10.01 -3.34 -16.15
N ARG A 60 9.69 -4.37 -15.36
CA ARG A 60 10.65 -5.01 -14.43
C ARG A 60 11.74 -5.81 -15.17
N ALA A 61 11.34 -6.64 -16.12
CA ALA A 61 12.23 -7.49 -16.89
C ALA A 61 13.13 -6.66 -17.82
N GLY A 62 12.59 -5.58 -18.39
CA GLY A 62 13.32 -4.66 -19.26
C GLY A 62 14.49 -3.99 -18.52
N GLY A 63 14.27 -3.53 -17.29
CA GLY A 63 15.36 -3.02 -16.45
C GLY A 63 16.49 -4.04 -16.26
N TYR A 64 16.13 -5.29 -15.95
CA TYR A 64 17.12 -6.37 -15.77
C TYR A 64 17.84 -6.73 -17.08
N ALA A 65 17.11 -6.77 -18.20
CA ALA A 65 17.67 -7.06 -19.52
C ALA A 65 18.70 -6.00 -19.96
N VAL A 66 18.41 -4.71 -19.73
CA VAL A 66 19.33 -3.60 -20.03
C VAL A 66 20.61 -3.69 -19.16
N LEU A 67 20.45 -3.99 -17.87
CA LEU A 67 21.57 -4.19 -16.93
C LEU A 67 22.42 -5.42 -17.28
N ARG A 68 21.85 -6.41 -17.96
CA ARG A 68 22.56 -7.64 -18.37
C ARG A 68 23.41 -7.41 -19.62
N VAL A 69 22.99 -6.52 -20.51
CA VAL A 69 23.72 -6.18 -21.75
C VAL A 69 24.76 -5.08 -21.50
N THR A 70 24.48 -4.17 -20.57
CA THR A 70 25.35 -3.01 -20.29
C THR A 70 26.20 -3.30 -19.04
N ARG A 71 27.54 -3.29 -19.13
CA ARG A 71 28.39 -3.34 -17.93
C ARG A 71 28.23 -2.05 -17.11
N PRO A 72 27.55 -2.06 -15.95
CA PRO A 72 27.29 -0.83 -15.23
C PRO A 72 28.58 -0.33 -14.57
N PRO A 73 28.88 0.99 -14.62
CA PRO A 73 30.01 1.56 -13.90
C PRO A 73 29.83 1.38 -12.38
N ARG A 74 30.95 1.40 -11.63
CA ARG A 74 30.96 1.12 -10.17
C ARG A 74 29.97 1.99 -9.38
N PHE A 75 29.77 3.25 -9.79
CA PHE A 75 28.77 4.14 -9.22
C PHE A 75 27.35 3.57 -9.29
N VAL A 76 26.94 3.08 -10.47
CA VAL A 76 25.60 2.53 -10.70
C VAL A 76 25.39 1.27 -9.86
N GLN A 77 26.41 0.42 -9.73
CA GLN A 77 26.33 -0.78 -8.89
C GLN A 77 26.12 -0.43 -7.40
N ASN A 78 26.87 0.54 -6.87
CA ASN A 78 26.67 1.03 -5.51
C ASN A 78 25.27 1.65 -5.32
N MET A 79 24.81 2.45 -6.29
CA MET A 79 23.48 3.06 -6.22
C MET A 79 22.37 2.00 -6.24
N LEU A 80 22.48 0.99 -7.11
CA LEU A 80 21.55 -0.15 -7.16
C LEU A 80 21.56 -0.98 -5.86
N GLY A 81 22.69 -1.07 -5.17
CA GLY A 81 22.77 -1.73 -3.86
C GLY A 81 21.95 -1.04 -2.77
N HIS A 82 21.76 0.28 -2.86
CA HIS A 82 20.98 1.06 -1.89
C HIS A 82 19.50 1.27 -2.28
N LEU A 83 19.15 1.06 -3.55
CA LEU A 83 17.78 1.19 -4.07
C LEU A 83 16.73 0.39 -3.28
N PRO A 84 16.94 -0.90 -2.95
CA PRO A 84 15.90 -1.72 -2.32
C PRO A 84 15.44 -1.13 -0.98
N GLY A 85 16.39 -0.68 -0.15
CA GLY A 85 16.10 -0.02 1.12
C GLY A 85 15.44 1.33 0.92
N ALA A 86 15.96 2.15 0.00
CA ALA A 86 15.43 3.49 -0.26
C ALA A 86 13.97 3.46 -0.77
N ILE A 87 13.66 2.58 -1.73
CA ILE A 87 12.30 2.44 -2.27
C ILE A 87 11.34 1.92 -1.19
N PHE A 88 11.80 0.97 -0.35
CA PHE A 88 10.98 0.47 0.75
C PHE A 88 10.62 1.56 1.75
N VAL A 89 11.61 2.38 2.16
CA VAL A 89 11.39 3.52 3.07
C VAL A 89 10.50 4.57 2.42
N ALA A 90 10.70 4.89 1.14
CA ALA A 90 9.87 5.84 0.40
C ALA A 90 8.41 5.38 0.28
N PHE A 91 8.17 4.06 0.17
CA PHE A 91 6.83 3.48 0.17
C PHE A 91 6.20 3.47 1.57
N LEU A 92 6.98 3.14 2.60
CA LEU A 92 6.50 3.09 3.98
C LEU A 92 6.21 4.49 4.55
N ALA A 93 7.01 5.50 4.20
CA ALA A 93 6.91 6.85 4.74
C ALA A 93 5.49 7.46 4.63
N PRO A 94 4.81 7.50 3.47
CA PRO A 94 3.45 8.03 3.38
C PRO A 94 2.43 7.15 4.11
N ALA A 95 2.62 5.83 4.11
CA ALA A 95 1.75 4.90 4.83
C ALA A 95 1.81 5.12 6.35
N LEU A 96 3.01 5.37 6.89
CA LEU A 96 3.24 5.70 8.30
C LEU A 96 2.78 7.11 8.65
N ALA A 97 2.97 8.08 7.75
CA ALA A 97 2.50 9.45 7.95
C ALA A 97 0.97 9.52 8.12
N GLY A 98 0.21 8.68 7.42
CA GLY A 98 -1.25 8.60 7.55
C GLY A 98 -1.76 7.69 8.69
N GLY A 99 -0.90 6.85 9.27
CA GLY A 99 -1.31 5.75 10.16
C GLY A 99 -1.40 6.08 11.67
N GLY A 100 -1.01 7.28 12.09
CA GLY A 100 -1.03 7.70 13.51
C GLY A 100 -0.07 6.92 14.42
N TRP A 101 -0.18 7.14 15.74
CA TRP A 101 0.74 6.57 16.74
C TRP A 101 0.81 5.03 16.73
N THR A 102 -0.33 4.37 16.47
CA THR A 102 -0.42 2.90 16.39
C THR A 102 0.38 2.33 15.24
N ALA A 103 0.45 3.01 14.09
CA ALA A 103 1.24 2.55 12.95
C ALA A 103 2.74 2.61 13.22
N TRP A 104 3.19 3.67 13.90
CA TRP A 104 4.59 3.80 14.33
C TRP A 104 4.98 2.75 15.37
N ALA A 105 4.12 2.49 16.36
CA ALA A 105 4.35 1.45 17.37
C ALA A 105 4.44 0.05 16.74
N ALA A 106 3.54 -0.29 15.82
CA ALA A 106 3.59 -1.57 15.10
C ALA A 106 4.85 -1.68 14.21
N ALA A 107 5.20 -0.63 13.47
CA ALA A 107 6.41 -0.62 12.64
C ALA A 107 7.68 -0.80 13.48
N GLY A 108 7.75 -0.14 14.64
CA GLY A 108 8.85 -0.31 15.60
C GLY A 108 8.97 -1.75 16.11
N ALA A 109 7.85 -2.36 16.51
CA ALA A 109 7.82 -3.76 16.95
C ALA A 109 8.26 -4.73 15.82
N THR A 110 7.83 -4.47 14.59
CA THR A 110 8.22 -5.27 13.42
C THR A 110 9.71 -5.15 13.14
N LEU A 111 10.26 -3.95 13.23
CA LEU A 111 11.69 -3.70 13.04
C LEU A 111 12.52 -4.38 14.14
N ALA A 112 12.08 -4.30 15.39
CA ALA A 112 12.71 -4.98 16.52
C ALA A 112 12.73 -6.50 16.32
N ALA A 113 11.61 -7.09 15.89
CA ALA A 113 11.56 -8.52 15.58
C ALA A 113 12.44 -8.90 14.39
N GLN A 114 12.49 -8.07 13.33
CA GLN A 114 13.35 -8.29 12.17
C GLN A 114 14.84 -8.33 12.56
N ILE A 115 15.26 -7.39 13.42
CA ILE A 115 16.64 -7.32 13.92
C ILE A 115 16.96 -8.54 14.79
N ALA A 116 16.02 -8.99 15.62
CA ALA A 116 16.23 -10.11 16.54
C ALA A 116 16.28 -11.48 15.84
N PHE A 117 15.40 -11.73 14.87
CA PHE A 117 15.20 -13.10 14.36
C PHE A 117 16.02 -13.45 13.11
N ARG A 118 16.48 -12.48 12.30
CA ARG A 118 17.16 -12.69 10.99
C ARG A 118 16.48 -13.72 10.05
N ARG A 119 15.24 -14.14 10.35
CA ARG A 119 14.46 -15.16 9.64
C ARG A 119 13.21 -14.49 9.09
N ILE A 120 13.17 -14.35 7.77
CA ILE A 120 12.13 -13.59 7.03
C ILE A 120 10.71 -14.06 7.38
N ALA A 121 10.50 -15.37 7.55
CA ALA A 121 9.19 -15.93 7.89
C ALA A 121 8.67 -15.48 9.27
N LEU A 122 9.55 -15.39 10.28
CA LEU A 122 9.16 -14.99 11.64
C LEU A 122 8.87 -13.50 11.74
N SER A 123 9.55 -12.66 10.96
CA SER A 123 9.29 -11.22 10.93
C SER A 123 7.96 -10.85 10.29
N ILE A 124 7.54 -11.59 9.26
CA ILE A 124 6.21 -11.37 8.65
C ILE A 124 5.14 -11.76 9.67
N LEU A 125 5.31 -12.91 10.34
CA LEU A 125 4.36 -13.38 11.34
C LEU A 125 4.26 -12.40 12.52
N SER A 126 5.39 -11.92 13.05
CA SER A 126 5.41 -10.99 14.17
C SER A 126 4.82 -9.62 13.81
N GLY A 127 5.08 -9.12 12.60
CA GLY A 127 4.49 -7.86 12.12
C GLY A 127 2.97 -7.94 11.97
N VAL A 128 2.47 -9.03 11.37
CA VAL A 128 1.03 -9.26 11.24
C VAL A 128 0.38 -9.43 12.62
N LEU A 129 0.99 -10.20 13.51
CA LEU A 129 0.48 -10.46 14.87
C LEU A 129 0.47 -9.18 15.72
N ALA A 130 1.53 -8.37 15.65
CA ALA A 130 1.60 -7.09 16.36
C ALA A 130 0.56 -6.09 15.84
N LEU A 131 0.36 -6.01 14.52
CA LEU A 131 -0.66 -5.15 13.94
C LEU A 131 -2.07 -5.62 14.33
N TRP A 132 -2.30 -6.94 14.35
CA TRP A 132 -3.56 -7.53 14.77
C TRP A 132 -3.84 -7.25 16.26
N LEU A 133 -2.87 -7.46 17.14
CA LEU A 133 -2.97 -7.16 18.57
C LEU A 133 -3.19 -5.67 18.85
N LEU A 134 -2.45 -4.79 18.19
CA LEU A 134 -2.66 -3.34 18.35
C LEU A 134 -4.05 -2.92 17.87
N ARG A 135 -4.56 -3.51 16.78
CA ARG A 135 -5.93 -3.24 16.31
C ARG A 135 -7.00 -3.82 17.22
N ALA A 136 -6.73 -4.95 17.87
CA ALA A 136 -7.65 -5.57 18.82
C ALA A 136 -7.71 -4.83 20.16
N VAL A 137 -6.64 -4.12 20.55
CA VAL A 137 -6.58 -3.34 21.79
C VAL A 137 -7.00 -1.87 21.59
N ALA A 138 -6.76 -1.30 20.41
CA ALA A 138 -7.08 0.10 20.09
C ALA A 138 -8.39 0.28 19.28
N GLY A 139 -9.08 -0.81 18.93
CA GLY A 139 -10.42 -0.82 18.34
C GLY A 139 -11.46 -1.21 19.37
#